data_AF-A0A150PFJ9-F1
#
_entry.id   AF-A0A150PFJ9-F1
#
_cell.length_a   1.000
_cell.length_b   1.000
_cell.length_c   1.000
_cell.angle_alpha   90.00
_cell.angle_beta   90.00
_cell.angle_gamma   90.00
#
_symmetry.space_group_name_H-M   'P 1'
#
loop_
_entity.id
_entity.type
_entity.pdbx_description
1 polymer ?
#
loop_
_entity_poly.entity_id
_entity_poly.type
_entity_poly.pdbx_seq_one_letter_code
_entity_poly.pdbx_strand_id
1 'polypeptide(L)'
;MVGTAVLGGIEEQQWIDRIADPLQRGIQSVLKRAPTVARVLHGKFLGHPLHPVLVTVPIGAWSCALVLDMAGIGRGRRGRKLHRGADATAAIGLAGAVVAAAAGLADWSTTLGPAKRIGFVHGAMNMAIAGLYGASLASRAIGLRPLGIALS
;
A
#
# COMPACT_ATOMS: atom_id res chain seq x y z
N MET A 1 24.97 2.82 -6.31
CA MET A 1 25.33 4.18 -5.86
C MET A 1 24.15 5.14 -5.75
N VAL A 2 23.23 5.21 -6.73
CA VAL A 2 22.06 6.13 -6.63
C VAL A 2 21.13 5.79 -5.45
N GLY A 3 20.84 4.50 -5.22
CA GLY A 3 19.96 4.09 -4.11
C GLY A 3 20.50 4.42 -2.71
N THR A 4 21.81 4.29 -2.49
CA THR A 4 22.45 4.62 -1.21
C THR A 4 22.46 6.12 -0.93
N ALA A 5 22.60 6.95 -1.97
CA ALA A 5 22.54 8.40 -1.83
C ALA A 5 21.13 8.91 -1.48
N VAL A 6 20.09 8.35 -2.14
CA VAL A 6 18.69 8.70 -1.83
C VAL A 6 18.30 8.25 -0.42
N LEU A 7 18.69 7.03 -0.02
CA LEU A 7 18.44 6.54 1.33
C LEU A 7 19.16 7.41 2.38
N GLY A 8 20.45 7.68 2.21
CA GLY A 8 21.20 8.56 3.11
C GLY A 8 20.56 9.95 3.23
N GLY A 9 20.10 10.51 2.10
CA GLY A 9 19.40 11.79 2.09
C GLY A 9 18.11 11.79 2.91
N ILE A 10 17.33 10.70 2.93
CA ILE A 10 16.12 10.54 3.75
C ILE A 10 16.48 10.29 5.22
N GLU A 11 17.49 9.46 5.47
CA GLU A 11 17.95 9.12 6.81
C GLU A 11 18.38 10.36 7.61
N GLU A 12 18.98 11.35 6.94
CA GLU A 12 19.43 12.59 7.56
C GLU A 12 18.30 13.58 7.90
N GLN A 13 17.07 13.39 7.38
CA GLN A 13 15.96 14.34 7.54
C GLN A 13 15.32 14.34 8.93
N GLN A 14 15.93 15.06 9.88
CA GLN A 14 15.47 15.09 11.27
C GLN A 14 14.10 15.73 11.48
N TRP A 15 13.65 16.55 10.54
CA TRP A 15 12.32 17.14 10.61
C TRP A 15 11.20 16.08 10.54
N ILE A 16 11.44 14.91 9.92
CA ILE A 16 10.47 13.82 9.84
C ILE A 16 10.09 13.32 11.24
N ASP A 17 11.04 13.30 12.18
CA ASP A 17 10.79 12.82 13.54
C ASP A 17 9.71 13.64 14.26
N ARG A 18 9.60 14.94 13.95
CA ARG A 18 8.56 15.81 14.53
C ARG A 18 7.14 15.34 14.19
N ILE A 19 6.97 14.65 13.06
CA ILE A 19 5.69 14.09 12.60
C ILE A 19 5.59 12.61 12.95
N ALA A 20 6.69 11.86 12.76
CA ALA A 20 6.73 10.44 13.00
C ALA A 20 6.53 10.08 14.48
N ASP A 21 7.14 10.81 15.42
CA ASP A 21 7.10 10.44 16.84
C ASP A 21 5.71 10.55 17.47
N PRO A 22 4.91 11.62 17.25
CA PRO A 22 3.52 11.65 17.67
C PRO A 22 2.70 10.51 17.06
N LEU A 23 2.91 10.21 15.77
CA LEU A 23 2.18 9.18 15.06
C LEU A 23 2.49 7.78 15.63
N GLN A 24 3.78 7.44 15.80
CA GLN A 24 4.20 6.18 16.43
C GLN A 24 3.60 6.04 17.83
N ARG A 25 3.62 7.09 18.65
CA ARG A 25 3.02 7.06 20.01
C ARG A 25 1.52 6.80 19.96
N GLY A 26 0.79 7.39 19.02
CA GLY A 26 -0.63 7.14 18.80
C GLY A 26 -0.89 5.68 18.44
N ILE A 27 -0.18 5.15 17.45
CA ILE A 27 -0.31 3.75 17.00
C ILE A 27 0.02 2.78 18.13
N GLN A 28 1.14 2.98 18.82
CA GLN A 28 1.53 2.16 19.96
C GLN A 28 0.46 2.18 21.07
N SER A 29 -0.17 3.33 21.33
CA SER A 29 -1.24 3.44 22.33
C SER A 29 -2.47 2.63 21.94
N VAL A 30 -2.83 2.60 20.66
CA VAL A 30 -3.93 1.75 20.13
C VAL A 30 -3.55 0.28 20.22
N LEU A 31 -2.35 -0.11 19.77
CA LEU A 31 -1.90 -1.50 19.76
C LEU A 31 -1.75 -2.08 21.17
N LYS A 32 -1.31 -1.30 22.15
CA LYS A 32 -1.23 -1.70 23.57
C LYS A 32 -2.60 -2.05 24.15
N ARG A 33 -3.69 -1.43 23.67
CA ARG A 33 -5.06 -1.75 24.09
C ARG A 33 -5.62 -3.03 23.47
N ALA A 34 -4.99 -3.53 22.40
CA ALA A 34 -5.42 -4.72 21.68
C ALA A 34 -4.24 -5.68 21.43
N PRO A 35 -3.68 -6.30 22.49
CA PRO A 35 -2.44 -7.08 22.39
C PRO A 35 -2.54 -8.29 21.46
N THR A 36 -3.73 -8.90 21.33
CA THR A 36 -3.98 -9.99 20.38
C THR A 36 -3.88 -9.51 18.95
N VAL A 37 -4.48 -8.34 18.64
CA VAL A 37 -4.41 -7.73 17.30
C VAL A 37 -2.96 -7.35 16.98
N ALA A 38 -2.26 -6.71 17.91
CA ALA A 38 -0.85 -6.36 17.74
C ALA A 38 0.03 -7.59 17.45
N ARG A 39 -0.21 -8.71 18.13
CA ARG A 39 0.51 -9.98 17.90
C ARG A 39 0.30 -10.52 16.48
N VAL A 40 -0.93 -10.42 15.97
CA VAL A 40 -1.28 -10.83 14.60
C VAL A 40 -0.62 -9.89 13.59
N LEU A 41 -0.75 -8.58 13.76
CA LEU A 41 -0.19 -7.59 12.82
C LEU A 41 1.34 -7.68 12.71
N HIS A 42 2.02 -7.97 13.81
CA HIS A 42 3.47 -8.24 13.80
C HIS A 42 3.85 -9.62 13.24
N GLY A 43 2.88 -10.47 12.89
CA GLY A 43 3.15 -11.81 12.35
C GLY A 43 3.78 -12.79 13.35
N LYS A 44 3.67 -12.56 14.67
CA LYS A 44 4.32 -13.41 15.69
C LYS A 44 3.91 -14.88 15.63
N PHE A 45 2.72 -15.17 15.10
CA PHE A 45 2.23 -16.54 14.90
C PHE A 45 2.87 -17.25 13.69
N LEU A 46 3.38 -16.49 12.70
CA LEU A 46 4.08 -17.01 11.52
C LEU A 46 5.58 -17.19 11.78
N GLY A 47 6.12 -16.56 12.82
CA GLY A 47 7.58 -16.43 13.02
C GLY A 47 8.25 -15.40 12.11
N HIS A 48 7.49 -14.74 11.23
CA HIS A 48 7.97 -13.74 10.28
C HIS A 48 7.03 -12.53 10.23
N PRO A 49 7.52 -11.33 9.84
CA PRO A 49 6.67 -10.15 9.70
C PRO A 49 5.54 -10.38 8.70
N LEU A 50 4.32 -9.96 9.07
CA LEU A 50 3.14 -10.18 8.24
C LEU A 50 3.09 -9.23 7.03
N HIS A 51 3.60 -8.00 7.19
CA HIS A 51 3.54 -6.97 6.14
C HIS A 51 4.18 -7.40 4.81
N PRO A 52 5.41 -7.94 4.75
CA PRO A 52 6.03 -8.42 3.51
C PRO A 52 5.26 -9.53 2.81
N VAL A 53 4.54 -10.38 3.56
CA VAL A 53 3.69 -11.43 2.97
C VAL A 53 2.45 -10.79 2.33
N LEU A 54 1.80 -9.86 3.04
CA LEU A 54 0.57 -9.24 2.59
C LEU A 54 0.74 -8.34 1.36
N VAL A 55 1.88 -7.65 1.21
CA VAL A 55 2.12 -6.78 0.03
C VAL A 55 2.16 -7.54 -1.29
N THR A 56 2.31 -8.86 -1.28
CA THR A 56 2.21 -9.68 -2.50
C THR A 56 0.82 -9.60 -3.14
N VAL A 57 -0.23 -9.40 -2.34
CA VAL A 57 -1.62 -9.28 -2.81
C VAL A 57 -1.83 -8.04 -3.68
N PRO A 58 -1.58 -6.79 -3.20
CA PRO A 58 -1.71 -5.61 -4.05
C PRO A 58 -0.81 -5.67 -5.28
N ILE A 59 0.45 -6.12 -5.14
CA ILE A 59 1.38 -6.23 -6.27
C ILE A 59 0.80 -7.12 -7.38
N GLY A 60 0.36 -8.33 -7.03
CA GLY A 60 -0.21 -9.27 -8.01
C GLY A 60 -1.52 -8.76 -8.60
N ALA A 61 -2.43 -8.27 -7.75
CA ALA A 61 -3.77 -7.86 -8.16
C ALA A 61 -3.75 -6.62 -9.08
N TRP A 62 -2.90 -5.64 -8.79
CA TRP A 62 -2.71 -4.45 -9.61
C TRP A 62 -1.98 -4.74 -10.93
N SER A 63 -1.00 -5.65 -10.90
CA SER A 63 -0.36 -6.16 -12.11
C SER A 63 -1.39 -6.86 -13.02
N CYS A 64 -2.26 -7.69 -12.47
CA CYS A 64 -3.37 -8.30 -13.21
C CYS A 64 -4.36 -7.25 -13.75
N ALA A 65 -4.68 -6.23 -12.96
CA ALA A 65 -5.59 -5.16 -13.39
C ALA A 65 -5.06 -4.46 -14.65
N LEU A 66 -3.79 -4.08 -14.65
CA LEU A 66 -3.12 -3.46 -15.79
C LEU A 66 -3.16 -4.36 -17.03
N VAL A 67 -2.78 -5.64 -16.90
CA VAL A 67 -2.81 -6.59 -18.01
C VAL A 67 -4.21 -6.77 -18.58
N LEU A 68 -5.23 -6.86 -17.73
CA LEU A 68 -6.62 -7.04 -18.13
C LEU A 68 -7.19 -5.79 -18.84
N ASP A 69 -6.86 -4.59 -18.36
CA ASP A 69 -7.27 -3.36 -19.04
C ASP A 69 -6.64 -3.25 -20.42
N MET A 70 -5.33 -3.47 -20.53
CA MET A 70 -4.62 -3.44 -21.82
C MET A 70 -5.18 -4.49 -22.79
N ALA A 71 -5.46 -5.70 -22.30
CA ALA A 71 -6.08 -6.75 -23.12
C ALA A 71 -7.52 -6.38 -23.56
N GLY A 72 -8.23 -5.55 -22.80
CA GLY A 72 -9.61 -5.14 -23.09
C GLY A 72 -9.76 -4.07 -24.17
N ILE A 73 -8.73 -3.24 -24.38
CA ILE A 73 -8.75 -2.11 -25.33
C ILE A 73 -9.09 -2.60 -26.74
N GLY A 74 -10.07 -1.95 -27.39
CA GLY A 74 -10.47 -2.23 -28.77
C GLY A 74 -11.25 -3.54 -28.99
N ARG A 75 -11.56 -4.32 -27.94
CA ARG A 75 -12.18 -5.66 -28.07
C ARG A 75 -13.70 -5.72 -27.89
N GLY A 76 -14.39 -4.59 -27.93
CA GLY A 76 -15.87 -4.51 -27.88
C GLY A 76 -16.48 -5.31 -26.70
N ARG A 77 -17.38 -6.27 -27.00
CA ARG A 77 -18.05 -7.07 -25.96
C ARG A 77 -17.09 -7.96 -25.15
N ARG A 78 -16.03 -8.51 -25.76
CA ARG A 78 -15.02 -9.31 -25.03
C ARG A 78 -14.20 -8.42 -24.10
N GLY A 79 -13.88 -7.20 -24.54
CA GLY A 79 -13.20 -6.19 -23.72
C GLY A 79 -13.95 -5.87 -22.43
N ARG A 80 -15.29 -5.78 -22.49
CA ARG A 80 -16.10 -5.54 -21.27
C ARG A 80 -15.93 -6.59 -20.18
N LYS A 81 -15.72 -7.87 -20.53
CA LYS A 81 -15.47 -8.93 -19.52
C LYS A 81 -14.09 -8.74 -18.88
N LEU A 82 -13.07 -8.42 -19.68
CA LEU A 82 -11.71 -8.15 -19.21
C LEU A 82 -11.66 -6.92 -18.29
N HIS A 83 -12.34 -5.83 -18.67
CA HIS A 83 -12.45 -4.63 -17.85
C HIS A 83 -13.12 -4.88 -16.48
N ARG A 84 -14.15 -5.73 -16.42
CA ARG A 84 -14.74 -6.14 -15.13
C ARG A 84 -13.74 -6.92 -14.27
N GLY A 85 -12.94 -7.78 -14.90
CA GLY A 85 -11.85 -8.47 -14.23
C GLY A 85 -10.82 -7.47 -13.68
N ALA A 86 -10.43 -6.49 -14.49
CA ALA A 86 -9.49 -5.44 -14.08
C ALA A 86 -10.00 -4.65 -12.87
N ASP A 87 -11.28 -4.29 -12.86
CA ASP A 87 -11.89 -3.58 -11.73
C ASP A 87 -11.91 -4.43 -10.46
N ALA A 88 -12.25 -5.72 -10.60
CA ALA A 88 -12.27 -6.65 -9.47
C ALA A 88 -10.86 -6.83 -8.88
N THR A 89 -9.83 -7.04 -9.71
CA THR A 89 -8.46 -7.19 -9.24
C THR A 89 -7.90 -5.88 -8.69
N ALA A 90 -8.24 -4.72 -9.27
CA ALA A 90 -7.89 -3.42 -8.69
C ALA A 90 -8.50 -3.23 -7.29
N ALA A 91 -9.76 -3.61 -7.09
CA ALA A 91 -10.43 -3.57 -5.79
C ALA A 91 -9.84 -4.54 -4.77
N ILE A 92 -9.52 -5.77 -5.18
CA ILE A 92 -8.81 -6.76 -4.35
C ILE A 92 -7.45 -6.21 -3.93
N GLY A 93 -6.71 -5.59 -4.85
CA GLY A 93 -5.43 -4.99 -4.56
C GLY A 93 -5.55 -3.84 -3.54
N LEU A 94 -6.55 -2.96 -3.68
CA LEU A 94 -6.79 -1.89 -2.72
C LEU A 94 -7.15 -2.43 -1.33
N ALA A 95 -8.01 -3.44 -1.24
CA ALA A 95 -8.33 -4.10 0.02
C ALA A 95 -7.08 -4.76 0.64
N GLY A 96 -6.28 -5.47 -0.16
CA GLY A 96 -5.01 -6.05 0.27
C GLY A 96 -4.01 -5.00 0.76
N ALA A 97 -3.93 -3.86 0.08
CA ALA A 97 -3.08 -2.74 0.50
C ALA A 97 -3.50 -2.17 1.87
N VAL A 98 -4.80 -2.06 2.16
CA VAL A 98 -5.29 -1.63 3.49
C VAL A 98 -4.86 -2.61 4.58
N VAL A 99 -5.02 -3.92 4.34
CA VAL A 99 -4.62 -4.94 5.32
C VAL A 99 -3.10 -4.97 5.50
N ALA A 100 -2.34 -4.88 4.40
CA ALA A 100 -0.88 -4.78 4.44
C ALA A 100 -0.40 -3.52 5.16
N ALA A 101 -1.06 -2.38 4.96
CA ALA A 101 -0.75 -1.12 5.62
C ALA A 101 -0.96 -1.23 7.14
N ALA A 102 -2.00 -1.92 7.61
CA ALA A 102 -2.21 -2.14 9.04
C ALA A 102 -1.03 -2.91 9.68
N ALA A 103 -0.56 -3.97 9.04
CA ALA A 103 0.61 -4.73 9.49
C ALA A 103 1.89 -3.87 9.43
N GLY A 104 2.11 -3.15 8.32
CA GLY A 104 3.28 -2.30 8.14
C GLY A 104 3.33 -1.13 9.13
N LEU A 105 2.17 -0.57 9.49
CA LEU A 105 2.06 0.49 10.48
C LEU A 105 2.37 -0.02 11.89
N ALA A 106 1.96 -1.26 12.20
CA ALA A 106 2.34 -1.91 13.45
C ALA A 106 3.85 -2.09 13.52
N ASP A 107 4.47 -2.70 12.50
CA ASP A 107 5.92 -2.91 12.46
C ASP A 107 6.69 -1.58 12.55
N TRP A 108 6.30 -0.60 11.73
CA TRP A 108 6.88 0.75 11.73
C TRP A 108 6.76 1.45 13.08
N SER A 109 5.70 1.20 13.86
CA SER A 109 5.53 1.81 15.18
C SER A 109 6.65 1.45 16.16
N THR A 110 7.41 0.40 15.89
CA THR A 110 8.55 -0.05 16.71
C THR A 110 9.92 0.22 16.06
N THR A 111 9.94 0.73 14.83
CA THR A 111 11.17 1.06 14.11
C THR A 111 11.80 2.34 14.65
N LEU A 112 13.12 2.34 14.83
CA LEU A 112 13.88 3.44 15.43
C LEU A 112 14.92 4.02 14.46
N GLY A 113 15.42 5.22 14.80
CA GLY A 113 16.57 5.83 14.13
C GLY A 113 16.35 6.11 12.63
N PRO A 114 17.39 5.99 11.79
CA PRO A 114 17.32 6.24 10.35
C PRO A 114 16.22 5.43 9.62
N ALA A 115 16.07 4.16 9.98
CA ALA A 115 15.07 3.26 9.40
C ALA A 115 13.62 3.72 9.62
N LYS A 116 13.35 4.43 10.73
CA LYS A 116 12.02 5.03 11.00
C LYS A 116 11.64 6.03 9.90
N ARG A 117 12.59 6.84 9.45
CA ARG A 117 12.35 7.90 8.46
C ARG A 117 12.14 7.32 7.08
N ILE A 118 12.93 6.32 6.72
CA ILE A 118 12.73 5.53 5.49
C ILE A 118 11.32 4.92 5.52
N GLY A 119 10.95 4.26 6.62
CA GLY A 119 9.63 3.64 6.78
C GLY A 119 8.49 4.65 6.70
N PHE A 120 8.67 5.87 7.21
CA PHE A 120 7.66 6.93 7.12
C PHE A 120 7.44 7.38 5.67
N VAL A 121 8.52 7.69 4.94
CA VAL A 121 8.45 8.08 3.52
C VAL A 121 7.85 6.96 2.69
N HIS A 122 8.30 5.71 2.92
CA HIS A 122 7.74 4.53 2.28
C HIS A 122 6.23 4.40 2.52
N GLY A 123 5.78 4.53 3.78
CA GLY A 123 4.37 4.48 4.12
C GLY A 123 3.55 5.58 3.43
N ALA A 124 4.07 6.82 3.40
CA ALA A 124 3.42 7.94 2.72
C ALA A 124 3.28 7.72 1.21
N MET A 125 4.33 7.20 0.56
CA MET A 125 4.28 6.86 -0.87
C MET A 125 3.24 5.77 -1.17
N ASN A 126 3.18 4.71 -0.34
CA ASN A 126 2.18 3.66 -0.51
C ASN A 126 0.75 4.16 -0.29
N MET A 127 0.55 5.08 0.67
CA MET A 127 -0.76 5.73 0.85
C MET A 127 -1.16 6.55 -0.38
N ALA A 128 -0.23 7.26 -1.00
CA ALA A 128 -0.50 7.97 -2.25
C ALA A 128 -0.88 7.00 -3.39
N ILE A 129 -0.16 5.89 -3.54
CA ILE A 129 -0.46 4.85 -4.53
C ILE A 129 -1.85 4.24 -4.27
N ALA A 130 -2.16 3.89 -3.02
CA ALA A 130 -3.48 3.38 -2.65
C ALA A 130 -4.59 4.41 -2.96
N GLY A 131 -4.33 5.69 -2.72
CA GLY A 131 -5.22 6.80 -3.08
C GLY A 131 -5.46 6.90 -4.59
N LEU A 132 -4.41 6.76 -5.40
CA LEU A 132 -4.50 6.71 -6.86
C LEU A 132 -5.37 5.53 -7.33
N TYR A 133 -5.17 4.33 -6.75
CA TYR A 133 -6.02 3.17 -7.04
C TYR A 133 -7.48 3.36 -6.58
N GLY A 134 -7.71 4.04 -5.46
CA GLY A 134 -9.04 4.45 -5.04
C GLY A 134 -9.71 5.39 -6.06
N ALA A 135 -8.99 6.43 -6.50
CA ALA A 135 -9.45 7.37 -7.52
C ALA A 135 -9.65 6.69 -8.89
N SER A 136 -8.82 5.71 -9.22
CA SER A 136 -8.95 4.86 -10.39
C SER A 136 -10.28 4.10 -10.39
N LEU A 137 -10.58 3.40 -9.29
CA LEU A 137 -11.84 2.66 -9.11
C LEU A 137 -13.06 3.59 -9.15
N ALA A 138 -12.98 4.76 -8.52
CA ALA A 138 -14.03 5.77 -8.58
C ALA A 138 -14.26 6.25 -10.03
N SER A 139 -13.18 6.55 -10.77
CA SER A 139 -13.25 6.97 -12.17
C SER A 139 -13.86 5.90 -13.07
N ARG A 140 -13.51 4.62 -12.85
CA ARG A 140 -14.09 3.45 -13.56
C ARG A 140 -15.59 3.33 -13.29
N ALA A 141 -16.01 3.53 -12.04
CA ALA A 141 -17.42 3.42 -11.62
C ALA A 141 -18.32 4.48 -12.26
N ILE A 142 -17.81 5.68 -12.51
CA ILE A 142 -18.54 6.77 -13.17
C ILE A 142 -18.38 6.80 -14.69
N GLY A 143 -17.77 5.76 -15.29
CA GLY A 143 -17.62 5.62 -16.74
C GLY A 143 -16.39 6.29 -17.35
N LEU A 144 -15.55 6.97 -16.56
CA LEU A 144 -14.29 7.59 -17.00
C LEU A 144 -13.14 6.57 -17.03
N ARG A 145 -13.31 5.45 -17.74
CA ARG A 145 -12.31 4.37 -17.75
C ARG A 145 -10.91 4.78 -18.20
N PRO A 146 -10.71 5.62 -19.25
CA PRO A 146 -9.36 6.04 -19.63
C PRO A 146 -8.60 6.73 -18.48
N LEU A 147 -9.29 7.60 -17.73
CA LEU A 147 -8.73 8.22 -16.52
C LEU A 147 -8.48 7.16 -15.44
N GLY A 148 -9.41 6.23 -15.25
CA GLY A 148 -9.24 5.11 -14.34
C GLY A 148 -7.98 4.28 -14.64
N ILE A 149 -7.68 4.01 -15.91
CA ILE A 149 -6.45 3.31 -16.31
C ILE A 149 -5.22 4.19 -16.06
N ALA A 150 -5.28 5.49 -16.33
CA ALA A 150 -4.18 6.41 -16.10
C ALA A 150 -3.83 6.61 -14.61
N LEU A 151 -4.79 6.39 -13.71
CA LEU A 151 -4.61 6.46 -12.26
C LEU A 151 -4.19 5.11 -11.64
N SER A 152 -4.05 4.04 -12.44
CA SER A 152 -3.62 2.70 -12.01
C SER A 152 -2.11 2.49 -12.15
#